data_AF-A0A8H4B6A6-F1
#
_entry.id   AF-A0A8H4B6A6-F1
#
_cell.length_a   1.000
_cell.length_b   1.000
_cell.length_c   1.000
_cell.angle_alpha   90.00
_cell.angle_beta   90.00
_cell.angle_gamma   90.00
#
_symmetry.space_group_name_H-M   'P 1'
#
loop_
_entity.id
_entity.type
_entity.pdbx_description
1 polymer ?
#
loop_
_entity_poly.entity_id
_entity_poly.type
_entity_poly.pdbx_seq_one_letter_code
_entity_poly.pdbx_strand_id
1 'polypeptide(L)'
;NATILNDYISLTKDATRGCVYMDWSGPLGYMVGLFKFQDVYVVHYIAPLHLPLSLIELDEFRSDLTFLYKWRNYLTESSQLAKLRLVQSKKKYDAISISSPTTPNISPNRSPLLLPVDVYFSPSKTEKKAKTLH
;
A
#
# COMPACT_ATOMS: atom_id res chain seq x y z
N ASN A 1 -14.82 15.99 1.33
CA ASN A 1 -13.56 15.36 0.87
C ASN A 1 -12.83 14.50 1.91
N ALA A 2 -13.17 14.56 3.21
CA ALA A 2 -12.49 13.74 4.24
C ALA A 2 -12.73 12.22 4.14
N THR A 3 -13.83 11.79 3.53
CA THR A 3 -14.19 10.37 3.37
C THR A 3 -13.25 9.61 2.43
N ILE A 4 -12.87 10.22 1.30
CA ILE A 4 -11.95 9.62 0.32
C ILE A 4 -10.56 9.41 0.93
N LEU A 5 -10.10 10.38 1.74
CA LEU A 5 -8.82 10.29 2.45
C LEU A 5 -8.85 9.20 3.52
N ASN A 6 -9.97 9.05 4.23
CA ASN A 6 -10.12 8.02 5.26
C ASN A 6 -10.11 6.61 4.65
N ASP A 7 -10.80 6.41 3.53
CA ASP A 7 -10.78 5.15 2.79
C ASP A 7 -9.37 4.82 2.30
N TYR A 8 -8.64 5.82 1.80
CA TYR A 8 -7.26 5.68 1.36
C TYR A 8 -6.29 5.32 2.50
N ILE A 9 -6.44 5.96 3.66
CA ILE A 9 -5.66 5.65 4.88
C ILE A 9 -5.98 4.23 5.37
N SER A 10 -7.25 3.82 5.30
CA SER A 10 -7.69 2.48 5.72
C SER A 10 -7.13 1.35 4.82
N LEU A 11 -6.87 1.65 3.54
CA LEU A 11 -6.23 0.72 2.60
C LEU A 11 -4.72 0.63 2.81
N THR A 12 -4.12 1.61 3.49
CA THR A 12 -2.67 1.73 3.66
C THR A 12 -2.14 1.29 5.03
N LYS A 13 -2.91 0.45 5.74
CA LYS A 13 -2.78 -0.17 7.09
C LYS A 13 -1.42 -0.46 7.76
N ASP A 14 -0.26 -0.19 7.17
CA ASP A 14 0.99 -0.07 7.92
C ASP A 14 1.19 1.38 8.36
N ALA A 15 0.80 1.63 9.60
CA ALA A 15 1.06 2.85 10.33
C ALA A 15 2.56 3.19 10.34
N THR A 16 2.93 4.25 9.62
CA THR A 16 4.16 5.07 9.83
C THR A 16 4.29 6.17 8.77
N ARG A 17 3.47 6.18 7.71
CA ARG A 17 3.52 7.22 6.69
C ARG A 17 2.22 8.03 6.71
N GLY A 18 2.32 9.27 7.17
CA GLY A 18 1.26 10.25 7.03
C GLY A 18 0.87 10.49 5.56
N CYS A 19 -0.26 11.16 5.34
CA CYS A 19 -0.73 11.58 4.03
C CYS A 19 -0.36 13.03 3.76
N VAL A 20 0.05 13.37 2.54
CA VAL A 20 0.17 14.76 2.11
C VAL A 20 -1.11 15.19 1.40
N TYR A 21 -1.82 16.14 2.00
CA TYR A 21 -3.03 16.77 1.47
C TYR A 21 -2.70 18.14 0.88
N MET A 22 -3.44 18.50 -0.16
CA MET A 22 -3.33 19.78 -0.83
C MET A 22 -4.74 20.23 -1.24
N ASP A 23 -5.02 21.51 -1.08
CA ASP A 23 -6.29 22.13 -1.46
C ASP A 23 -6.07 23.52 -2.04
N TRP A 24 -7.07 24.01 -2.76
CA TRP A 24 -7.03 25.28 -3.48
C TRP A 24 -8.32 26.08 -3.32
N SER A 25 -8.17 27.39 -3.13
CA SER A 25 -9.24 28.38 -3.19
C SER A 25 -8.83 29.46 -4.19
N GLY A 26 -9.30 29.30 -5.43
CA GLY A 26 -8.86 30.14 -6.54
C GLY A 26 -7.35 29.94 -6.82
N PRO A 27 -6.56 31.01 -6.94
CA PRO A 27 -5.12 30.91 -7.18
C PRO A 27 -4.31 30.59 -5.92
N LEU A 28 -4.92 30.61 -4.73
CA LEU A 28 -4.23 30.34 -3.48
C LEU A 28 -4.48 28.89 -3.06
N GLY A 29 -3.42 28.20 -2.66
CA GLY A 29 -3.46 26.84 -2.17
C GLY A 29 -2.58 26.65 -0.96
N TYR A 30 -2.71 25.48 -0.36
CA TYR A 30 -1.87 25.08 0.76
C TYR A 30 -1.63 23.58 0.73
N MET A 31 -0.50 23.18 1.32
CA MET A 31 -0.12 21.79 1.50
C MET A 31 0.07 21.49 2.98
N VAL A 32 -0.49 20.36 3.43
CA VAL A 32 -0.40 19.89 4.81
C VAL A 32 -0.07 18.39 4.85
N GLY A 33 0.72 17.99 5.83
CA GLY A 33 0.92 16.61 6.22
C GLY A 33 -0.09 16.21 7.28
N LEU A 34 -0.73 15.07 7.10
CA LEU A 34 -1.72 14.48 8.00
C LEU A 34 -1.15 13.17 8.53
N PHE A 35 -1.01 13.03 9.85
CA PHE A 35 -0.60 11.76 10.43
C PHE A 35 -1.39 11.47 11.70
N LYS A 36 -1.56 10.18 11.99
CA LYS A 36 -2.26 9.74 13.19
C LYS A 36 -1.25 9.52 14.31
N PHE A 37 -1.47 10.15 15.46
CA PHE A 37 -0.67 10.01 16.66
C PHE A 37 -1.58 9.78 17.86
N GLN A 38 -1.39 8.66 18.57
CA GLN A 38 -2.17 8.31 19.77
C GLN A 38 -3.69 8.51 19.59
N ASP A 39 -4.21 8.00 18.48
CA ASP A 39 -5.62 8.07 18.08
C ASP A 39 -6.15 9.46 17.65
N VAL A 40 -5.30 10.49 17.64
CA VAL A 40 -5.63 11.83 17.15
C VAL A 40 -5.01 12.05 15.76
N TYR A 41 -5.72 12.76 14.89
CA TYR A 41 -5.16 13.24 13.62
C TYR A 41 -4.46 14.57 13.84
N VAL A 42 -3.16 14.59 13.56
CA VAL A 42 -2.32 15.78 13.62
C VAL A 42 -2.14 16.31 12.21
N VAL A 43 -2.31 17.62 12.07
CA VAL A 43 -2.06 18.36 10.84
C VAL A 43 -0.78 19.16 11.01
N HIS A 44 0.14 19.00 10.07
CA HIS A 44 1.38 19.76 9.99
C HIS A 44 1.37 20.59 8.71
N TYR A 45 1.49 21.91 8.84
CA TYR A 45 1.60 22.79 7.69
C TYR A 45 2.94 22.62 6.99
N ILE A 46 2.91 22.44 5.66
CA ILE A 46 4.13 22.23 4.86
C ILE A 46 4.49 23.50 4.11
N ALA A 47 3.59 24.00 3.27
CA ALA A 47 3.86 25.15 2.42
C ALA A 47 2.57 25.81 1.91
N PRO A 48 2.59 27.13 1.66
CA PRO A 48 1.60 27.78 0.82
C PRO A 48 1.89 27.45 -0.65
N LEU A 49 0.87 27.56 -1.50
CA LEU A 49 1.01 27.38 -2.95
C LEU A 49 0.26 28.49 -3.66
N HIS A 50 0.79 28.94 -4.79
CA HIS A 50 0.23 30.03 -5.57
C HIS A 50 0.19 29.62 -7.04
N LEU A 51 -0.96 29.81 -7.69
CA LEU A 51 -1.06 29.76 -9.14
C LEU A 51 -0.74 31.15 -9.70
N PRO A 52 0.18 31.25 -10.67
CA PRO A 52 0.57 32.53 -11.23
C PRO A 52 -0.60 33.12 -12.01
N LEU A 53 -0.94 34.36 -11.72
CA LEU A 53 -1.96 35.13 -12.45
C LEU A 53 -1.36 35.95 -13.58
N SER A 54 -0.04 36.19 -13.53
CA SER A 54 0.70 36.95 -14.53
C SER A 54 2.05 36.29 -14.86
N LEU A 55 2.65 36.67 -16.00
CA LEU A 55 3.96 36.16 -16.41
C LEU A 55 5.11 36.61 -15.49
N ILE A 56 4.89 37.67 -14.70
CA ILE A 56 5.89 38.22 -13.79
C ILE A 56 6.08 37.29 -12.58
N GLU A 57 5.04 36.55 -12.20
CA GLU A 57 5.03 35.62 -11.06
C GLU A 57 5.64 34.24 -11.39
N LEU A 58 6.12 34.03 -12.61
CA LEU A 58 6.63 32.71 -13.03
C LEU A 58 7.88 32.25 -12.28
N ASP A 59 8.74 33.20 -11.89
CA ASP A 59 9.93 32.87 -11.12
C ASP A 59 9.57 32.39 -9.71
N GLU A 60 8.56 32.99 -9.08
CA GLU A 60 8.02 32.57 -7.79
C GLU A 60 7.27 31.22 -7.93
N PHE A 61 6.51 31.03 -9.02
CA PHE A 61 5.79 29.79 -9.27
C PHE A 61 6.70 28.56 -9.46
N ARG A 62 7.98 28.76 -9.81
CA ARG A 62 8.94 27.66 -9.97
C ARG A 62 9.12 26.85 -8.68
N SER A 63 9.08 27.49 -7.50
CA SER A 63 9.13 26.74 -6.24
C SER A 63 7.86 25.91 -6.02
N ASP A 64 6.70 26.46 -6.36
CA ASP A 64 5.41 25.79 -6.22
C ASP A 64 5.30 24.60 -7.15
N LEU A 65 5.81 24.70 -8.39
CA LEU A 65 5.94 23.57 -9.30
C LEU A 65 6.76 22.41 -8.72
N THR A 66 7.79 22.72 -7.93
CA THR A 66 8.59 21.69 -7.26
C THR A 66 7.75 20.94 -6.22
N PHE A 67 6.95 21.65 -5.44
CA PHE A 67 6.02 21.03 -4.48
C PHE A 67 4.94 20.20 -5.18
N LEU A 68 4.35 20.72 -6.26
CA LEU A 68 3.35 20.02 -7.06
C LEU A 68 3.89 18.74 -7.68
N TYR A 69 5.11 18.79 -8.21
CA TYR A 69 5.77 17.62 -8.78
C TYR A 69 6.04 16.55 -7.72
N LYS A 70 6.56 16.94 -6.55
CA LYS A 70 6.77 16.03 -5.42
C LYS A 70 5.47 15.40 -4.95
N TRP A 71 4.39 16.19 -4.85
CA TRP A 71 3.08 15.69 -4.44
C TRP A 71 2.49 14.70 -5.46
N ARG A 72 2.62 14.98 -6.76
CA ARG A 72 2.22 14.05 -7.83
C ARG A 72 2.97 12.71 -7.72
N ASN A 73 4.27 12.74 -7.49
CA ASN A 73 5.08 11.53 -7.35
C ASN A 73 4.65 10.73 -6.12
N TYR A 74 4.47 11.41 -4.98
CA TYR A 74 3.93 10.83 -3.75
C TYR A 74 2.58 10.12 -3.99
N LEU A 75 1.64 10.76 -4.69
CA LEU A 75 0.36 10.14 -5.02
C LEU A 75 0.51 8.91 -5.91
N THR A 76 1.41 8.97 -6.89
CA THR A 76 1.66 7.87 -7.83
C THR A 76 2.21 6.66 -7.08
N GLU A 77 3.25 6.83 -6.29
CA GLU A 77 3.85 5.79 -5.45
C GLU A 77 2.82 5.19 -4.48
N SER A 78 2.08 6.05 -3.79
CA SER A 78 1.10 5.62 -2.81
C SER A 78 -0.05 4.86 -3.48
N SER A 79 -0.47 5.26 -4.70
CA SER A 79 -1.49 4.54 -5.48
C SER A 79 -1.03 3.14 -5.93
N GLN A 80 0.24 3.00 -6.32
CA GLN A 80 0.83 1.72 -6.68
C GLN A 80 0.88 0.80 -5.46
N LEU A 81 1.29 1.33 -4.31
CA LEU A 81 1.29 0.59 -3.05
C LEU A 81 -0.12 0.13 -2.66
N ALA A 82 -1.13 1.00 -2.79
CA ALA A 82 -2.52 0.66 -2.52
C ALA A 82 -3.03 -0.47 -3.43
N LYS A 83 -2.72 -0.42 -4.74
CA LYS A 83 -3.06 -1.50 -5.68
C LYS A 83 -2.40 -2.82 -5.30
N LEU A 84 -1.11 -2.80 -4.95
CA LEU A 84 -0.39 -4.00 -4.52
C LEU A 84 -1.01 -4.62 -3.26
N ARG A 85 -1.34 -3.78 -2.27
CA ARG A 85 -2.01 -4.23 -1.04
C ARG A 85 -3.39 -4.83 -1.31
N LEU A 86 -4.17 -4.23 -2.22
CA LEU A 86 -5.47 -4.76 -2.63
C LEU A 86 -5.35 -6.14 -3.31
N VAL A 87 -4.35 -6.33 -4.17
CA VAL A 87 -4.09 -7.63 -4.79
C VAL A 87 -3.66 -8.66 -3.75
N GLN A 88 -2.81 -8.29 -2.80
CA GLN A 88 -2.38 -9.17 -1.70
C GLN A 88 -3.56 -9.56 -0.79
N SER A 89 -4.42 -8.60 -0.44
CA SER A 89 -5.58 -8.89 0.40
C SER A 89 -6.56 -9.83 -0.32
N LYS A 90 -6.84 -9.60 -1.62
CA LYS A 90 -7.65 -10.49 -2.43
C LYS A 90 -7.09 -11.92 -2.45
N LYS A 91 -5.78 -12.08 -2.71
CA LYS A 91 -5.11 -13.40 -2.68
C LYS A 91 -5.20 -14.07 -1.30
N LYS A 92 -5.14 -13.31 -0.21
CA LYS A 92 -5.31 -13.84 1.15
C LYS A 92 -6.73 -14.40 1.35
N TYR A 93 -7.76 -13.68 0.90
CA TYR A 93 -9.15 -14.17 0.96
C TYR A 93 -9.37 -15.38 0.05
N ASP A 94 -8.79 -15.39 -1.15
CA ASP A 94 -8.84 -16.53 -2.07
C ASP A 94 -8.14 -17.77 -1.45
N ALA A 95 -7.02 -17.59 -0.74
CA ALA A 95 -6.35 -18.68 -0.03
C ALA A 95 -7.21 -19.21 1.13
N ILE A 96 -7.88 -18.32 1.88
CA ILE A 96 -8.79 -18.70 2.98
C ILE A 96 -9.99 -19.49 2.44
N SER A 97 -10.59 -19.06 1.33
CA SER A 97 -11.76 -19.75 0.75
C SER A 97 -11.41 -21.15 0.23
N ILE A 98 -10.21 -21.35 -0.31
CA ILE A 98 -9.72 -22.68 -0.72
C ILE A 98 -9.36 -23.55 0.49
N SER A 99 -8.90 -22.96 1.59
CA SER A 99 -8.53 -23.68 2.83
C SER A 99 -9.70 -23.95 3.78
N SER A 100 -10.92 -23.51 3.43
CA SER A 100 -12.10 -23.75 4.25
C SER A 100 -12.41 -25.26 4.23
N PRO A 101 -12.43 -25.95 5.38
CA PRO A 101 -12.75 -27.37 5.40
C PRO A 101 -14.24 -27.55 5.04
N THR A 102 -14.52 -27.89 3.78
CA THR A 102 -15.89 -28.14 3.29
C THR A 102 -16.49 -29.45 3.82
N THR A 103 -15.79 -30.16 4.71
CA THR A 103 -16.32 -31.34 5.37
C THR A 103 -16.00 -31.29 6.86
N PRO A 104 -16.94 -31.66 7.76
CA PRO A 104 -16.53 -32.07 9.09
C PRO A 104 -15.55 -33.23 8.88
N ASN A 105 -14.34 -33.08 9.41
CA ASN A 105 -13.33 -34.13 9.38
C ASN A 105 -13.85 -35.30 10.25
N ILE A 106 -14.70 -36.15 9.67
CA ILE A 106 -14.96 -37.49 10.20
C ILE A 106 -13.69 -38.29 9.87
N SER A 107 -12.67 -38.07 10.69
CA SER A 107 -11.54 -38.98 10.75
C SER A 107 -12.13 -40.34 11.13
N PRO A 108 -11.98 -41.42 10.35
CA PRO A 108 -12.33 -42.74 10.85
C PRO A 108 -11.49 -42.96 12.11
N ASN A 109 -12.16 -43.43 13.16
CA ASN A 109 -11.60 -43.63 14.49
C ASN A 109 -10.23 -44.33 14.37
N ARG A 110 -9.14 -43.56 14.53
CA ARG A 110 -7.78 -44.09 14.42
C ARG A 110 -7.51 -44.89 15.68
N SER A 111 -7.45 -46.21 15.52
CA SER A 111 -6.74 -47.07 16.47
C SER A 111 -5.32 -46.51 16.69
N PRO A 112 -4.81 -46.55 17.93
CA PRO A 112 -3.60 -45.82 18.28
C PRO A 112 -2.38 -46.66 17.92
N LEU A 113 -1.77 -46.41 16.76
CA LEU A 113 -0.35 -46.68 16.47
C LEU A 113 -0.11 -46.38 15.00
N LEU A 114 0.42 -45.18 14.71
CA LEU A 114 1.38 -44.89 13.64
C LEU A 114 1.61 -43.36 13.64
N LEU A 115 2.85 -42.97 13.91
CA LEU A 115 3.32 -41.59 13.97
C LEU A 115 3.06 -40.86 12.65
N PRO A 116 2.82 -39.53 12.65
CA PRO A 116 2.65 -38.78 11.42
C PRO A 116 3.97 -38.80 10.64
N VAL A 117 3.93 -39.23 9.39
CA VAL A 117 4.98 -38.93 8.42
C VAL A 117 4.94 -37.42 8.20
N ASP A 118 5.96 -36.72 8.68
CA ASP A 118 6.19 -35.30 8.40
C ASP A 118 6.45 -35.13 6.90
N VAL A 119 5.39 -34.82 6.15
CA VAL A 119 5.53 -34.41 4.74
C VAL A 119 5.89 -32.93 4.71
N TYR A 120 7.18 -32.64 4.87
CA TYR A 120 7.74 -31.33 4.54
C TYR A 120 7.62 -31.08 3.04
N PHE A 121 6.66 -30.25 2.62
CA PHE A 121 6.67 -29.68 1.27
C PHE A 121 7.71 -28.54 1.22
N SER A 122 8.96 -28.91 0.91
CA SER A 122 10.01 -27.96 0.57
C SER A 122 10.08 -27.80 -0.95
N PRO A 123 10.06 -26.58 -1.52
CA PRO A 123 10.08 -26.38 -2.96
C PRO A 123 11.48 -26.69 -3.50
N SER A 124 11.65 -27.83 -4.18
CA SER A 124 12.91 -28.19 -4.82
C SER A 124 13.10 -27.39 -6.12
N LYS A 125 14.04 -26.43 -6.08
CA LYS A 125 14.64 -25.88 -7.29
C LYS A 125 15.42 -26.98 -7.99
N THR A 126 14.99 -27.41 -9.17
CA THR A 126 15.86 -28.16 -10.10
C THR A 126 16.47 -27.19 -11.11
N GLU A 127 17.60 -26.59 -10.74
CA GLU A 127 18.56 -26.10 -11.71
C GLU A 127 19.13 -27.32 -12.45
N LYS A 128 18.82 -27.50 -13.74
CA LYS A 128 19.57 -28.41 -14.61
C LYS A 128 20.79 -27.66 -15.14
N LYS A 129 21.97 -27.90 -14.54
CA LYS A 129 23.27 -27.62 -15.18
C LYS A 129 23.74 -28.80 -16.02
N ALA A 130 24.51 -28.45 -17.05
CA ALA A 130 24.91 -29.17 -18.25
C ALA A 130 25.60 -30.54 -18.08
N LYS A 131 25.54 -31.35 -19.15
CA LYS A 131 26.63 -32.29 -19.51
C LYS A 131 27.05 -32.08 -20.97
N THR A 132 28.27 -31.60 -21.13
CA THR A 132 29.16 -31.74 -22.28
C THR A 132 29.40 -33.23 -22.56
N LEU A 133 29.48 -33.63 -23.84
CA LEU A 133 30.09 -34.90 -24.24
C LEU A 133 30.98 -34.66 -25.47
N HIS A 134 32.14 -35.31 -25.41
CA HIS A 134 33.29 -35.31 -26.32
C HIS A 134 32.96 -35.74 -27.75
#